data_AF-A0A0E3YVG8-F1
#
_entry.id   AF-A0A0E3YVG8-F1
#
_cell.length_a   1.000
_cell.length_b   1.000
_cell.length_c   1.000
_cell.angle_alpha   90.00
_cell.angle_beta   90.00
_cell.angle_gamma   90.00
#
_symmetry.space_group_name_H-M   'P 1'
#
loop_
_entity.id
_entity.type
_entity.pdbx_description
1 polymer ?
#
loop_
_entity_poly.entity_id
_entity_poly.type
_entity_poly.pdbx_seq_one_letter_code
_entity_poly.pdbx_strand_id
1 'polypeptide(L)'
;MIKLHATRHAQLRARQRIGWHHRTLERMLERVFYAGLAADECDDVLHDYIDSRQSEAAVLPRIYGEHLFLFNRTDADAVVLLTVYRLPSEFKTHSRRARSDWNALAA
;
A
#
# COMPACT_ATOMS: atom_id res chain seq x y z
N MET A 1 17.21 9.44 -5.57
CA MET A 1 16.08 8.59 -6.01
C MET A 1 15.94 7.48 -4.98
N ILE A 2 14.77 7.34 -4.35
CA ILE A 2 14.55 6.33 -3.31
C ILE A 2 14.57 4.93 -3.95
N LYS A 3 15.36 4.03 -3.40
CA LYS A 3 15.39 2.62 -3.80
C LYS A 3 14.20 1.89 -3.20
N LEU A 4 13.50 1.13 -4.03
CA LEU A 4 12.27 0.42 -3.67
C LEU A 4 12.47 -1.09 -3.90
N HIS A 5 12.30 -1.88 -2.85
CA HIS A 5 12.49 -3.33 -2.91
C HIS A 5 11.36 -4.09 -2.21
N ALA A 6 11.03 -5.29 -2.69
CA ALA A 6 10.09 -6.17 -2.00
C ALA A 6 10.84 -7.25 -1.22
N THR A 7 10.51 -7.42 0.06
CA THR A 7 11.05 -8.54 0.85
C THR A 7 10.59 -9.88 0.27
N ARG A 8 11.32 -10.97 0.55
CA ARG A 8 10.91 -12.33 0.17
C ARG A 8 9.51 -12.66 0.71
N HIS A 9 9.18 -12.18 1.90
CA HIS A 9 7.84 -12.33 2.48
C HIS A 9 6.78 -11.63 1.63
N ALA A 10 6.99 -10.34 1.29
CA ALA A 10 6.07 -9.59 0.45
C ALA A 10 5.86 -10.23 -0.93
N GLN A 11 6.92 -10.74 -1.56
CA GLN A 11 6.84 -11.44 -2.84
C GLN A 11 5.95 -12.70 -2.74
N LEU A 12 6.12 -13.49 -1.67
CA LEU A 12 5.30 -14.67 -1.42
C LEU A 12 3.83 -14.28 -1.18
N ARG A 13 3.59 -13.24 -0.37
CA ARG A 13 2.23 -12.75 -0.09
C ARG A 13 1.56 -12.15 -1.31
N ALA A 14 2.30 -11.44 -2.17
CA ALA A 14 1.77 -10.91 -3.40
C ALA A 14 1.28 -12.02 -4.33
N ARG A 15 2.07 -13.10 -4.47
CA ARG A 15 1.64 -14.27 -5.25
C ARG A 15 0.39 -14.92 -4.65
N GLN A 16 0.37 -15.11 -3.34
CA GLN A 16 -0.71 -15.83 -2.65
C GLN A 16 -2.02 -15.03 -2.56
N ARG A 17 -1.95 -13.73 -2.30
CA ARG A 17 -3.12 -12.91 -1.94
C ARG A 17 -3.68 -12.13 -3.11
N ILE A 18 -2.84 -11.75 -4.08
CA ILE A 18 -3.23 -10.88 -5.20
C ILE A 18 -2.81 -11.43 -6.55
N GLY A 19 -2.22 -12.63 -6.60
CA GLY A 19 -1.81 -13.31 -7.84
C GLY A 19 -0.61 -12.67 -8.55
N TRP A 20 0.09 -11.73 -7.93
CA TRP A 20 1.22 -11.05 -8.57
C TRP A 20 2.50 -11.87 -8.45
N HIS A 21 3.09 -12.22 -9.58
CA HIS A 21 4.45 -12.76 -9.62
C HIS A 21 5.49 -11.68 -9.32
N HIS A 22 6.69 -12.10 -8.94
CA HIS A 22 7.80 -11.24 -8.54
C HIS A 22 8.06 -10.08 -9.54
N ARG A 23 8.15 -10.37 -10.84
CA ARG A 23 8.35 -9.33 -11.87
C ARG A 23 7.23 -8.29 -11.93
N THR A 24 5.97 -8.71 -11.74
CA THR A 24 4.84 -7.79 -11.70
C THR A 24 4.91 -6.90 -10.47
N LEU A 25 5.25 -7.47 -9.32
CA LEU A 25 5.37 -6.73 -8.07
C LEU A 25 6.47 -5.66 -8.16
N GLU A 26 7.66 -6.02 -8.64
CA GLU A 26 8.77 -5.07 -8.81
C GLU A 26 8.42 -3.94 -9.77
N ARG A 27 7.84 -4.26 -10.93
CA ARG A 27 7.38 -3.25 -11.90
C ARG A 27 6.34 -2.30 -11.31
N MET A 28 5.48 -2.79 -10.42
CA MET A 28 4.41 -2.02 -9.82
C MET A 28 4.84 -1.26 -8.56
N LEU A 29 6.02 -1.54 -7.99
CA LEU A 29 6.40 -1.03 -6.66
C LEU A 29 6.43 0.49 -6.63
N GLU A 30 7.10 1.12 -7.61
CA GLU A 30 7.17 2.58 -7.72
C GLU A 30 5.78 3.20 -7.83
N ARG A 31 4.94 2.65 -8.72
CA ARG A 31 3.59 3.15 -8.92
C ARG A 31 2.73 3.03 -7.66
N VAL A 32 2.82 1.90 -6.96
CA VAL A 32 2.09 1.69 -5.70
C VAL A 32 2.58 2.63 -4.62
N PHE A 33 3.89 2.84 -4.51
CA PHE A 33 4.47 3.68 -3.46
C PHE A 33 4.16 5.16 -3.64
N TYR A 34 4.31 5.68 -4.85
CA TYR A 34 4.13 7.11 -5.14
C TYR A 34 2.69 7.50 -5.47
N ALA A 35 1.90 6.61 -6.08
CA ALA A 35 0.52 6.92 -6.46
C ALA A 35 -0.53 6.23 -5.57
N GLY A 36 -0.14 5.35 -4.64
CA GLY A 36 -1.05 4.76 -3.66
C GLY A 36 -1.51 5.80 -2.63
N LEU A 37 -2.75 5.66 -2.15
CA LEU A 37 -3.27 6.53 -1.08
C LEU A 37 -2.50 6.27 0.20
N ALA A 38 -1.95 7.32 0.79
CA ALA A 38 -1.38 7.30 2.12
C ALA A 38 -2.48 7.28 3.21
N ALA A 39 -2.10 6.97 4.45
CA ALA A 39 -3.05 6.90 5.55
C ALA A 39 -3.73 8.25 5.86
N ASP A 40 -3.01 9.36 5.70
CA ASP A 40 -3.51 10.73 5.84
C ASP A 40 -4.44 11.17 4.68
N GLU A 41 -4.48 10.41 3.59
CA GLU A 41 -5.40 10.60 2.46
C GLU A 41 -6.64 9.69 2.56
N CYS A 42 -6.74 8.89 3.63
CA CYS A 42 -7.84 7.99 3.88
C CYS A 42 -8.87 8.61 4.84
N ASP A 43 -10.12 8.14 4.79
CA ASP A 43 -11.10 8.46 5.82
C ASP A 43 -10.86 7.67 7.11
N ASP A 44 -11.52 8.06 8.19
CA ASP A 44 -11.35 7.45 9.52
C ASP A 44 -11.55 5.93 9.50
N VAL A 45 -12.51 5.44 8.69
CA VAL A 45 -12.82 4.01 8.57
C VAL A 45 -11.65 3.24 7.98
N LEU A 46 -11.03 3.76 6.92
CA LEU A 46 -9.83 3.17 6.33
C LEU A 46 -8.62 3.33 7.24
N HIS A 47 -8.51 4.45 7.95
CA HIS A 47 -7.44 4.70 8.91
C HIS A 47 -7.46 3.66 10.03
N ASP A 48 -8.61 3.44 10.66
CA ASP A 48 -8.80 2.40 11.69
C ASP A 48 -8.46 1.00 11.18
N TYR A 49 -8.87 0.69 9.95
CA TYR A 49 -8.51 -0.58 9.33
C TYR A 49 -7.01 -0.70 9.12
N ILE A 50 -6.36 0.35 8.61
CA ILE A 50 -4.91 0.38 8.40
C ILE A 50 -4.21 0.16 9.75
N ASP A 51 -4.56 0.91 10.79
CA ASP A 51 -3.97 0.82 12.12
C ASP A 51 -4.09 -0.58 12.72
N SER A 52 -5.25 -1.23 12.56
CA SER A 52 -5.46 -2.62 12.99
C SER A 52 -4.51 -3.65 12.34
N ARG A 53 -3.86 -3.27 11.23
CA ARG A 53 -2.93 -4.12 10.46
C ARG A 53 -1.47 -3.77 10.67
N GLN A 54 -1.16 -2.65 11.32
CA GLN A 54 0.21 -2.26 11.63
C GLN A 54 0.59 -2.86 12.99
N SER A 55 1.68 -3.62 13.04
CA SER A 55 2.26 -4.06 14.32
C SER A 55 3.34 -3.10 14.83
N GLU A 56 3.81 -2.19 13.98
CA GLU A 56 4.92 -1.28 14.24
C GLU A 56 4.56 0.12 13.77
N ALA A 57 4.91 1.14 14.57
CA ALA A 57 4.57 2.54 14.32
C ALA A 57 5.26 3.18 13.09
N ALA A 58 6.26 2.51 12.50
CA ALA A 58 7.10 3.07 11.44
C ALA A 58 6.73 2.58 10.03
N VAL A 59 5.56 1.99 9.82
CA VAL A 59 5.15 1.53 8.48
C VAL A 59 4.52 2.66 7.67
N LEU A 60 4.77 2.62 6.36
CA LEU A 60 4.25 3.54 5.37
C LEU A 60 3.15 2.81 4.57
N PRO A 61 1.87 2.92 4.98
CA PRO A 61 0.77 2.26 4.29
C PRO A 61 0.47 2.94 2.95
N ARG A 62 0.15 2.13 1.94
CA ARG A 62 -0.32 2.58 0.64
C ARG A 62 -1.50 1.74 0.16
N ILE A 63 -2.64 2.37 -0.08
CA ILE A 63 -3.78 1.71 -0.73
C ILE A 63 -3.70 1.95 -2.24
N TYR A 64 -3.62 0.86 -3.00
CA TYR A 64 -3.60 0.91 -4.46
C TYR A 64 -4.56 -0.12 -5.05
N GLY A 65 -5.59 0.38 -5.74
CA GLY A 65 -6.71 -0.45 -6.20
C GLY A 65 -7.48 -1.04 -5.02
N GLU A 66 -7.57 -2.38 -4.97
CA GLU A 66 -8.28 -3.11 -3.91
C GLU A 66 -7.31 -3.74 -2.89
N HIS A 67 -6.11 -3.18 -2.74
CA HIS A 67 -5.05 -3.78 -1.93
C HIS A 67 -4.35 -2.74 -1.05
N LEU A 68 -3.98 -3.17 0.16
CA LEU A 68 -3.17 -2.43 1.11
C LEU A 68 -1.73 -2.96 1.06
N PHE A 69 -0.77 -2.08 0.83
CA PHE A 69 0.66 -2.37 0.81
C PHE A 69 1.30 -1.71 2.02
N LEU A 70 2.05 -2.48 2.81
CA LEU A 70 2.76 -1.96 3.98
C LEU A 70 4.25 -1.89 3.67
N PHE A 71 4.77 -0.66 3.59
CA PHE A 71 6.18 -0.40 3.40
C PHE A 71 6.84 -0.04 4.74
N ASN A 72 8.16 -0.11 4.80
CA ASN A 72 8.93 0.47 5.89
C ASN A 72 10.21 1.10 5.31
N ARG A 73 10.69 2.17 5.92
CA ARG A 73 11.95 2.81 5.55
C ARG A 73 13.08 2.07 6.25
N THR A 74 14.08 1.60 5.50
CA THR A 74 15.26 0.95 6.08
C THR A 74 16.38 1.93 6.31
N ASP A 75 16.59 2.83 5.35
CA ASP A 75 17.65 3.84 5.35
C ASP A 75 17.13 5.16 4.76
N ALA A 76 17.95 6.21 4.75
CA ALA A 76 17.56 7.51 4.22
C ALA A 76 17.05 7.45 2.76
N ASP A 77 17.62 6.55 1.95
CA ASP A 77 17.36 6.41 0.52
C ASP A 77 16.72 5.07 0.13
N ALA A 78 16.19 4.29 1.09
CA ALA A 78 15.65 2.95 0.82
C ALA A 78 14.35 2.66 1.56
N VAL A 79 13.39 2.11 0.83
CA VAL A 79 12.09 1.68 1.33
C VAL A 79 11.81 0.25 0.86
N VAL A 80 11.30 -0.57 1.79
CA VAL A 80 11.01 -1.98 1.53
C VAL A 80 9.53 -2.28 1.71
N LEU A 81 8.96 -3.06 0.80
CA LEU A 81 7.63 -3.64 0.96
C LEU A 81 7.72 -4.85 1.90
N LEU A 82 7.04 -4.76 3.04
CA LEU A 82 6.98 -5.82 4.05
C LEU A 82 5.91 -6.85 3.71
N THR A 83 4.71 -6.40 3.32
CA THR A 83 3.59 -7.29 3.04
C THR A 83 2.49 -6.59 2.24
N VAL A 84 1.54 -7.38 1.74
CA VAL A 84 0.37 -6.90 1.00
C VAL A 84 -0.89 -7.61 1.46
N TYR A 85 -1.98 -6.88 1.62
CA TYR A 85 -3.30 -7.41 1.97
C TYR A 85 -4.31 -7.07 0.88
N ARG A 86 -5.28 -7.97 0.69
CA ARG A 86 -6.50 -7.62 -0.04
C ARG A 86 -7.40 -6.83 0.90
N LEU A 87 -7.92 -5.71 0.43
CA LEU A 87 -8.93 -4.97 1.18
C LEU A 87 -10.21 -5.81 1.28
N PRO A 88 -10.75 -6.01 2.49
CA PRO A 88 -12.09 -6.53 2.67
C PRO A 88 -13.13 -5.71 1.89
N SER A 89 -14.22 -6.34 1.49
CA SER A 89 -15.26 -5.76 0.62
C SER A 89 -15.80 -4.43 1.11
N GLU A 90 -16.01 -4.32 2.42
CA GLU A 90 -16.55 -3.18 3.14
C GLU A 90 -15.67 -1.93 2.97
N PHE A 91 -14.34 -2.10 2.86
CA PHE A 91 -13.40 -0.98 2.72
C PHE A 91 -13.17 -0.54 1.26
N LYS A 92 -13.67 -1.30 0.28
CA LYS A 92 -13.46 -0.98 -1.15
C LYS A 92 -14.21 0.27 -1.60
N THR A 93 -15.39 0.53 -1.02
CA THR A 93 -16.14 1.74 -1.34
C THR A 93 -15.43 2.97 -0.80
N HIS A 94 -14.94 2.88 0.43
CA HIS A 94 -14.14 3.93 1.06
C HIS A 94 -12.87 4.24 0.26
N SER A 95 -12.15 3.21 -0.21
CA SER A 95 -10.91 3.44 -0.98
C SER A 95 -11.17 4.11 -2.32
N ARG A 96 -12.27 3.79 -3.00
CA ARG A 96 -12.67 4.44 -4.25
C ARG A 96 -13.08 5.89 -4.03
N ARG A 97 -13.80 6.17 -2.95
CA ARG A 97 -14.21 7.52 -2.59
C ARG A 97 -12.99 8.39 -2.28
N ALA A 98 -12.13 7.94 -1.37
CA ALA A 98 -10.89 8.64 -1.03
C ALA A 98 -10.03 8.92 -2.27
N ARG A 99 -9.96 7.96 -3.22
CA ARG A 99 -9.27 8.18 -4.50
C ARG A 99 -9.92 9.26 -5.35
N SER A 100 -11.26 9.28 -5.42
CA SER A 100 -12.00 10.29 -6.17
C SER A 100 -11.75 11.68 -5.60
N ASP A 101 -11.79 11.81 -4.27
CA ASP A 101 -11.57 13.06 -3.56
C ASP A 101 -10.14 13.57 -3.77
N TRP A 102 -9.14 12.68 -3.68
CA TRP A 102 -7.74 12.99 -3.98
C TRP A 102 -7.53 13.47 -5.41
N ASN A 103 -8.15 12.80 -6.40
CA ASN A 103 -8.06 13.21 -7.80
C ASN A 103 -8.72 14.58 -8.03
N ALA A 104 -9.80 14.90 -7.31
CA ALA A 104 -10.49 16.18 -7.42
C ALA A 104 -9.68 17.34 -6.81
N LEU A 105 -8.88 17.07 -5.77
CA LEU A 105 -7.96 18.05 -5.18
C LEU A 105 -6.70 18.29 -6.03
N ALA A 106 -6.33 17.31 -6.87
CA ALA A 106 -5.17 17.38 -7.75
C ALA A 106 -5.48 17.97 -9.15
N ALA A 107 -6.73 18.29 -9.44
CA ALA A 107 -7.23 18.85 -10.71
C ALA A 107 -7.40 20.37 -10.63
#